data_AF-A0A367IJB2-F1
#
_entry.id   AF-A0A367IJB2-F1
#
_cell.length_a   1.000
_cell.length_b   1.000
_cell.length_c   1.000
_cell.angle_alpha   90.00
_cell.angle_beta   90.00
_cell.angle_gamma   90.00
#
_symmetry.space_group_name_H-M   'P 1'
#
loop_
_entity.id
_entity.type
_entity.pdbx_description
1 polymer ?
#
loop_
_entity_poly.entity_id
_entity_poly.type
_entity_poly.pdbx_seq_one_letter_code
_entity_poly.pdbx_strand_id
1 'polypeptide(L)'
;IFSLTKRVADPRAMKIDARNMVLTTPHRMFHITGADMRQIQLDSEKYTPPSIFAPFANFLHKPDKKENSNGLPVEKGSIFLRVVTAALQVSVSRDYEKEMERATKKKPPKTTKFQLVYTGKEELDASENRNQIFKDLIPFPHQGRVFIGFPTHQTTGCCCHMASRFIPTVERESIDFADRYISVWNKELLAVGGLLARLVYNDEMEQIARLYRELVGHSAEVDKTIVEGTDSAKTMLEKRAAHALRSFTFQHSTPSAIVSQKHEERFFESCKLPLEIMTSHGIQSISKTRTVPDSTSLTGHVITELLDTFIKTIPTVTPVVFQECRESLTKLTGLHLLSPLGLQDVLKELNARSLKPEEMVACMKWWIE
;
A
#
# COMPACT_ATOMS: atom_id res chain seq x y z
N ILE A 1 -20.35 -25.69 13.80
CA ILE A 1 -20.21 -24.64 14.85
C ILE A 1 -19.14 -23.68 14.35
N PHE A 2 -19.43 -22.38 14.32
CA PHE A 2 -18.48 -21.35 13.91
C PHE A 2 -18.45 -20.27 14.99
N SER A 3 -17.25 -19.94 15.46
CA SER A 3 -17.00 -18.85 16.39
C SER A 3 -16.04 -17.86 15.75
N LEU A 4 -16.29 -16.57 15.96
CA LEU A 4 -15.43 -15.48 15.53
C LEU A 4 -15.20 -14.54 16.72
N THR A 5 -13.95 -14.36 17.12
CA THR A 5 -13.54 -13.44 18.17
C THR A 5 -12.82 -12.27 17.54
N LYS A 6 -13.18 -11.05 17.95
CA LYS A 6 -12.56 -9.81 17.49
C LYS A 6 -11.89 -9.09 18.66
N ARG A 7 -10.59 -8.84 18.54
CA ARG A 7 -9.83 -8.00 19.48
C ARG A 7 -9.41 -6.72 18.77
N VAL A 8 -9.51 -5.60 19.48
CA VAL A 8 -9.25 -4.27 18.91
C VAL A 8 -8.34 -3.52 19.86
N ALA A 9 -7.21 -3.04 19.36
CA ALA A 9 -6.33 -2.16 20.10
C ALA A 9 -6.89 -0.74 20.20
N ASP A 10 -6.40 0.04 21.17
CA ASP A 10 -6.78 1.45 21.30
C ASP A 10 -6.41 2.25 20.04
N PRO A 11 -7.24 3.23 19.65
CA PRO A 11 -6.97 4.06 18.48
C PRO A 11 -5.72 4.92 18.66
N ARG A 12 -4.78 4.80 17.72
CA ARG A 12 -3.65 5.72 17.56
C ARG A 12 -4.06 6.85 16.62
N ALA A 13 -4.03 8.09 17.10
CA ALA A 13 -4.20 9.26 16.25
C ALA A 13 -3.07 9.33 15.21
N MET A 14 -3.44 9.52 13.94
CA MET A 14 -2.46 9.71 12.88
C MET A 14 -1.97 11.16 12.86
N LYS A 15 -0.67 11.34 12.64
CA LYS A 15 -0.06 12.65 12.47
C LYS A 15 -0.44 13.21 11.10
N ILE A 16 -1.09 14.37 11.09
CA ILE A 16 -1.48 15.07 9.85
C ILE A 16 -0.80 16.43 9.84
N ASP A 17 0.16 16.62 8.93
CA ASP A 17 0.77 17.94 8.71
C ASP A 17 -0.09 18.76 7.74
N ALA A 18 -0.97 19.59 8.30
CA ALA A 18 -1.86 20.46 7.53
C ALA A 18 -1.13 21.50 6.65
N ARG A 19 0.18 21.72 6.82
CA ARG A 19 0.95 22.61 5.94
C ARG A 19 1.21 21.96 4.58
N ASN A 20 1.40 20.65 4.58
CA ASN A 20 1.77 19.84 3.43
C ASN A 20 0.58 19.07 2.84
N MET A 21 -0.39 18.68 3.66
CA MET A 21 -1.56 17.91 3.24
C MET A 21 -2.74 18.81 2.85
N VAL A 22 -3.39 18.49 1.72
CA VAL A 22 -4.64 19.13 1.28
C VAL A 22 -5.82 18.31 1.80
N LEU A 23 -6.38 18.73 2.95
CA LEU A 23 -7.39 17.97 3.70
C LEU A 23 -8.83 18.10 3.19
N THR A 24 -9.03 18.91 2.15
CA THR A 24 -10.35 19.20 1.58
C THR A 24 -10.47 18.58 0.20
N THR A 25 -11.65 18.10 -0.17
CA THR A 25 -11.91 17.55 -1.50
C THR A 25 -12.07 18.64 -2.57
N PRO A 26 -11.96 18.34 -3.88
CA PRO A 26 -11.96 19.34 -4.96
C PRO A 26 -13.12 20.33 -4.92
N HIS A 27 -14.36 19.86 -4.70
CA HIS A 27 -15.54 20.72 -4.58
C HIS A 27 -15.81 21.20 -3.15
N ARG A 28 -14.85 20.97 -2.24
CA ARG A 28 -14.92 21.33 -0.82
C ARG A 28 -16.13 20.73 -0.09
N MET A 29 -16.62 19.59 -0.58
CA MET A 29 -17.74 18.89 0.03
C MET A 29 -17.37 18.16 1.32
N PHE A 30 -16.13 17.66 1.39
CA PHE A 30 -15.60 16.98 2.57
C PHE A 30 -14.29 17.61 3.02
N HIS A 31 -14.14 17.72 4.33
CA HIS A 31 -12.90 18.12 5.00
C HIS A 31 -12.52 17.07 6.05
N ILE A 32 -11.29 16.53 5.98
CA ILE A 32 -10.76 15.63 7.00
C ILE A 32 -10.37 16.46 8.23
N THR A 33 -11.06 16.22 9.34
CA THR A 33 -10.80 16.87 10.63
C THR A 33 -9.79 16.11 11.49
N GLY A 34 -9.60 14.82 11.21
CA GLY A 34 -8.64 13.95 11.88
C GLY A 34 -8.73 12.52 11.34
N ALA A 35 -7.74 11.70 11.65
CA ALA A 35 -7.74 10.28 11.34
C ALA A 35 -7.16 9.45 12.49
N ASP A 36 -7.74 8.29 12.77
CA ASP A 36 -7.24 7.30 13.73
C ASP A 36 -6.97 5.96 13.05
N MET A 37 -5.92 5.28 13.50
CA MET A 37 -5.57 3.93 13.09
C MET A 37 -5.76 2.97 14.26
N ARG A 38 -6.40 1.82 14.00
CA ARG A 38 -6.59 0.73 14.97
C ARG A 38 -6.05 -0.56 14.40
N GLN A 39 -5.35 -1.33 15.25
CA GLN A 39 -5.01 -2.71 14.95
C GLN A 39 -6.15 -3.62 15.40
N ILE A 40 -6.50 -4.59 14.56
CA ILE A 40 -7.56 -5.57 14.79
C ILE A 40 -6.98 -6.96 14.59
N GLN A 41 -7.25 -7.85 15.54
CA GLN A 41 -7.06 -9.29 15.40
C GLN A 41 -8.42 -9.96 15.29
N LEU A 42 -8.56 -10.84 14.30
CA LEU A 42 -9.74 -11.70 14.14
C LEU A 42 -9.31 -13.17 14.27
N ASP A 43 -9.91 -13.87 15.22
CA ASP A 43 -9.69 -15.28 15.46
C ASP A 43 -10.96 -16.04 15.10
N SER A 44 -10.84 -17.11 14.31
CA SER A 44 -11.96 -17.97 13.95
C SER A 44 -11.75 -19.39 14.42
N GLU A 45 -12.84 -20.05 14.79
CA GLU A 45 -12.89 -21.47 15.10
C GLU A 45 -14.08 -22.10 14.38
N LYS A 46 -13.80 -23.02 13.46
CA LYS A 46 -14.81 -23.72 12.67
C LYS A 46 -14.74 -25.21 12.99
N TYR A 47 -15.82 -25.74 13.58
CA TYR A 47 -16.00 -27.17 13.73
C TYR A 47 -16.25 -27.81 12.36
N THR A 48 -15.43 -28.82 12.05
CA THR A 48 -15.58 -29.64 10.86
C THR A 48 -15.99 -31.03 11.31
N PRO A 49 -17.21 -31.52 11.01
CA PRO A 49 -17.62 -32.85 11.41
C PRO A 49 -16.70 -33.91 10.79
N PRO A 50 -16.37 -34.99 11.53
CA PRO A 50 -15.54 -36.06 10.99
C PRO A 50 -16.20 -36.66 9.75
N SER A 51 -15.44 -36.71 8.65
CA SER A 51 -15.92 -37.29 7.38
C SER A 51 -16.13 -38.79 7.54
N ILE A 52 -17.35 -39.25 7.29
CA ILE A 52 -17.76 -40.66 7.36
C ILE A 52 -17.09 -41.53 6.26
N PHE A 53 -16.41 -40.90 5.30
CA PHE A 53 -15.70 -41.53 4.17
C PHE A 53 -14.17 -41.55 4.31
N ALA A 54 -13.62 -41.21 5.49
CA ALA A 54 -12.18 -41.14 5.71
C ALA A 54 -11.36 -42.46 5.70
N PRO A 55 -11.88 -43.71 5.73
CA PRO A 55 -10.99 -44.87 5.83
C PRO A 55 -10.17 -45.13 4.56
N PHE A 56 -10.54 -44.57 3.40
CA PHE A 56 -9.85 -44.85 2.13
C PHE A 56 -8.75 -43.82 1.76
N ALA A 57 -8.72 -42.65 2.39
CA ALA A 57 -7.70 -41.62 2.11
C ALA A 57 -6.38 -41.81 2.89
N ASN A 58 -6.40 -42.62 3.95
CA ASN A 58 -5.24 -42.87 4.82
C ASN A 58 -4.17 -43.81 4.22
N PHE A 59 -4.32 -44.26 2.97
CA PHE A 59 -3.30 -45.08 2.30
C PHE A 59 -2.22 -44.29 1.55
N LEU A 60 -2.36 -42.98 1.39
CA LEU A 60 -1.38 -42.18 0.62
C LEU A 60 -0.63 -41.07 1.38
N HIS A 61 -0.98 -40.76 2.63
CA HIS A 61 -0.29 -39.71 3.38
C HIS A 61 0.21 -40.19 4.74
N LYS A 62 1.55 -40.18 4.91
CA LYS A 62 2.23 -40.28 6.21
C LYS A 62 1.75 -39.14 7.11
N PRO A 63 1.21 -39.39 8.30
CA PRO A 63 0.88 -38.35 9.25
C PRO A 63 2.10 -38.02 10.10
N ASP A 64 2.50 -36.74 10.12
CA ASP A 64 3.35 -36.22 11.19
C ASP A 64 2.53 -36.11 12.49
N LYS A 65 3.12 -36.59 13.57
CA LYS A 65 2.53 -36.68 14.92
C LYS A 65 2.44 -35.33 15.62
N LYS A 66 1.26 -35.05 16.20
CA LYS A 66 0.92 -34.54 17.56
C LYS A 66 -0.52 -34.01 17.45
N GLU A 67 -1.49 -34.25 18.33
CA GLU A 67 -1.47 -34.40 19.78
C GLU A 67 -2.83 -34.96 20.24
N ASN A 68 -2.86 -35.58 21.42
CA ASN A 68 -4.08 -35.98 22.12
C ASN A 68 -4.95 -34.75 22.42
N SER A 69 -6.12 -34.64 21.80
CA SER A 69 -7.23 -33.90 22.39
C SER A 69 -8.52 -34.68 22.17
N ASN A 70 -9.26 -34.96 23.26
CA ASN A 70 -10.64 -35.48 23.24
C ASN A 70 -11.63 -34.41 22.74
N GLY A 71 -11.21 -33.60 21.78
CA GLY A 71 -11.95 -32.48 21.21
C GLY A 71 -12.42 -32.81 19.80
N LEU A 72 -13.58 -32.28 19.47
CA LEU A 72 -14.07 -32.22 18.10
C LEU A 72 -13.03 -31.54 17.18
N PRO A 73 -12.81 -32.01 15.93
CA PRO A 73 -11.87 -31.36 15.01
C PRO A 73 -12.32 -29.93 14.67
N VAL A 74 -11.51 -28.95 15.07
CA VAL A 74 -11.76 -27.51 14.87
C VAL A 74 -10.63 -26.93 14.02
N GLU A 75 -11.00 -26.33 12.89
CA GLU A 75 -10.11 -25.49 12.07
C GLU A 75 -10.03 -24.10 12.72
N LYS A 76 -8.82 -23.62 13.01
CA LYS A 76 -8.58 -22.29 13.55
C LYS A 76 -7.95 -21.38 12.49
N GLY A 77 -8.24 -20.09 12.62
CA GLY A 77 -7.72 -19.05 11.74
C GLY A 77 -7.42 -17.81 12.54
N SER A 78 -6.27 -17.15 12.34
CA SER A 78 -5.99 -15.82 12.92
C SER A 78 -5.50 -14.84 11.85
N ILE A 79 -6.08 -13.62 11.79
CA ILE A 79 -5.60 -12.54 10.92
C ILE A 79 -5.45 -11.22 11.67
N PHE A 80 -4.57 -10.37 11.14
CA PHE A 80 -4.26 -9.05 11.66
C PHE A 80 -4.51 -7.99 10.58
N LEU A 81 -5.23 -6.93 10.95
CA LEU A 81 -5.64 -5.86 10.03
C LEU A 81 -5.43 -4.49 10.69
N ARG A 82 -5.09 -3.47 9.90
CA ARG A 82 -5.15 -2.06 10.31
C ARG A 82 -6.41 -1.43 9.72
N VAL A 83 -7.24 -0.83 10.57
CA VAL A 83 -8.39 -0.03 10.15
C VAL A 83 -8.10 1.43 10.43
N VAL A 84 -8.07 2.21 9.36
CA VAL A 84 -7.88 3.66 9.41
C VAL A 84 -9.22 4.33 9.21
N THR A 85 -9.60 5.22 10.13
CA THR A 85 -10.87 5.95 10.08
C THR A 85 -10.59 7.45 10.04
N ALA A 86 -11.01 8.11 8.97
CA ALA A 86 -11.00 9.56 8.85
C ALA A 86 -12.35 10.15 9.27
N ALA A 87 -12.33 11.17 10.13
CA ALA A 87 -13.51 11.96 10.50
C ALA A 87 -13.71 13.10 9.49
N LEU A 88 -14.89 13.14 8.87
CA LEU A 88 -15.22 14.07 7.81
C LEU A 88 -16.26 15.09 8.27
N GLN A 89 -15.96 16.36 8.06
CA GLN A 89 -16.95 17.43 8.06
C GLN A 89 -17.52 17.58 6.66
N VAL A 90 -18.85 17.65 6.56
CA VAL A 90 -19.57 17.76 5.29
C VAL A 90 -20.08 19.19 5.11
N SER A 91 -19.78 19.78 3.97
CA SER A 91 -20.22 21.13 3.60
C SER A 91 -20.78 21.14 2.19
N VAL A 92 -22.09 21.31 2.06
CA VAL A 92 -22.78 21.41 0.77
C VAL A 92 -23.67 22.64 0.72
N SER A 93 -23.89 23.20 -0.47
CA SER A 93 -24.83 24.32 -0.64
C SER A 93 -26.27 23.87 -0.37
N ARG A 94 -27.15 24.82 -0.03
CA ARG A 94 -28.58 24.53 0.23
C ARG A 94 -29.28 23.92 -0.99
N ASP A 95 -28.91 24.37 -2.19
CA ASP A 95 -29.51 23.84 -3.42
C ASP A 95 -29.03 22.42 -3.70
N TYR A 96 -27.75 22.12 -3.43
CA TYR A 96 -27.23 20.76 -3.50
C TYR A 96 -27.88 19.83 -2.46
N GLU A 97 -28.12 20.32 -1.23
CA GLU A 97 -28.85 19.59 -0.20
C GLU A 97 -30.27 19.20 -0.65
N LYS A 98 -31.01 20.12 -1.29
CA LYS A 98 -32.35 19.85 -1.82
C LYS A 98 -32.35 18.79 -2.92
N GLU A 99 -31.40 18.87 -3.86
CA GLU A 99 -31.32 17.90 -4.96
C GLU A 99 -30.91 16.51 -4.45
N MET A 100 -30.00 16.44 -3.48
CA MET A 100 -29.65 15.20 -2.80
C MET A 100 -30.82 14.61 -2.02
N GLU A 101 -31.60 15.44 -1.32
CA GLU A 101 -32.80 15.00 -0.60
C GLU A 101 -33.87 14.50 -1.57
N ARG A 102 -34.02 15.14 -2.72
CA ARG A 102 -34.94 14.69 -3.79
C ARG A 102 -34.56 13.30 -4.30
N ALA A 103 -33.27 13.08 -4.60
CA ALA A 103 -32.75 11.85 -5.17
C ALA A 103 -32.73 10.70 -4.15
N THR A 104 -32.25 10.95 -2.94
CA THR A 104 -31.99 9.90 -1.92
C THR A 104 -33.07 9.79 -0.85
N LYS A 105 -34.04 10.72 -0.84
CA LYS A 105 -35.04 10.91 0.23
C LYS A 105 -34.44 11.23 1.59
N LYS A 106 -33.16 11.60 1.63
CA LYS A 106 -32.42 11.91 2.86
C LYS A 106 -31.51 13.11 2.63
N LYS A 107 -31.38 13.95 3.65
CA LYS A 107 -30.40 15.03 3.62
C LYS A 107 -28.98 14.46 3.78
N PRO A 108 -27.98 15.04 3.11
CA PRO A 108 -26.58 14.73 3.40
C PRO A 108 -26.28 15.02 4.87
N PRO A 109 -25.54 14.13 5.56
CA PRO A 109 -25.19 14.33 6.96
C PRO A 109 -24.24 15.52 7.11
N LYS A 110 -24.20 16.16 8.29
CA LYS A 110 -23.22 17.23 8.58
C LYS A 110 -21.82 16.70 8.87
N THR A 111 -21.73 15.46 9.33
CA THR A 111 -20.47 14.75 9.59
C THR A 111 -20.60 13.30 9.12
N THR A 112 -19.50 12.73 8.64
CA THR A 112 -19.44 11.31 8.29
C THR A 112 -18.03 10.78 8.56
N LYS A 113 -17.78 9.51 8.25
CA LYS A 113 -16.46 8.90 8.32
C LYS A 113 -16.12 8.20 7.02
N PHE A 114 -14.83 8.13 6.73
CA PHE A 114 -14.28 7.27 5.69
C PHE A 114 -13.37 6.24 6.35
N GLN A 115 -13.50 4.97 5.97
CA GLN A 115 -12.70 3.89 6.54
C GLN A 115 -11.91 3.19 5.46
N LEU A 116 -10.66 2.87 5.76
CA LEU A 116 -9.74 2.14 4.90
C LEU A 116 -9.16 0.97 5.71
N VAL A 117 -9.22 -0.24 5.14
CA VAL A 117 -8.61 -1.44 5.72
C VAL A 117 -7.33 -1.73 4.95
N TYR A 118 -6.22 -1.73 5.66
CA TYR A 118 -4.88 -1.98 5.16
C TYR A 118 -4.25 -3.11 5.97
N THR A 119 -3.52 -4.00 5.30
CA THR A 119 -2.73 -5.05 5.94
C THR A 119 -1.27 -4.74 5.68
N GLY A 120 -0.53 -4.33 6.71
CA GLY A 120 0.92 -4.10 6.62
C GLY A 120 1.68 -5.41 6.40
N LYS A 121 2.97 -5.33 6.07
CA LYS A 121 3.78 -6.51 5.76
C LYS A 121 3.90 -7.45 6.96
N GLU A 122 4.14 -6.88 8.14
CA GLU A 122 4.25 -7.64 9.39
C GLU A 122 2.91 -8.28 9.76
N GLU A 123 1.79 -7.55 9.63
CA GLU A 123 0.46 -8.14 9.83
C GLU A 123 0.14 -9.24 8.84
N LEU A 124 0.53 -9.07 7.58
CA LEU A 124 0.33 -10.08 6.54
C LEU A 124 1.11 -11.35 6.85
N ASP A 125 2.36 -11.23 7.28
CA ASP A 125 3.23 -12.35 7.64
C ASP A 125 2.75 -13.08 8.89
N ALA A 126 2.17 -12.35 9.85
CA ALA A 126 1.56 -12.92 11.05
C ALA A 126 0.17 -13.55 10.80
N SER A 127 -0.45 -13.26 9.65
CA SER A 127 -1.81 -13.71 9.33
C SER A 127 -1.85 -15.07 8.64
N GLU A 128 -2.79 -15.92 9.04
CA GLU A 128 -3.09 -17.19 8.39
C GLU A 128 -3.95 -16.98 7.12
N ASN A 129 -3.36 -16.34 6.12
CA ASN A 129 -4.02 -15.92 4.88
C ASN A 129 -4.51 -17.07 3.97
N ARG A 130 -4.13 -18.32 4.26
CA ARG A 130 -4.57 -19.52 3.52
C ARG A 130 -5.90 -20.07 4.02
N ASN A 131 -6.36 -19.63 5.21
CA ASN A 131 -7.63 -20.08 5.76
C ASN A 131 -8.79 -19.51 4.92
N GLN A 132 -9.67 -20.39 4.43
CA GLN A 132 -10.80 -19.99 3.58
C GLN A 132 -11.75 -18.99 4.27
N ILE A 133 -11.80 -19.00 5.61
CA ILE A 133 -12.66 -18.12 6.40
C ILE A 133 -12.33 -16.64 6.18
N PHE A 134 -11.05 -16.32 5.93
CA PHE A 134 -10.55 -14.95 5.86
C PHE A 134 -10.04 -14.52 4.49
N LYS A 135 -10.19 -15.38 3.48
CA LYS A 135 -9.68 -15.16 2.12
C LYS A 135 -10.05 -13.79 1.55
N ASP A 136 -11.24 -13.27 1.86
CA ASP A 136 -11.77 -12.01 1.31
C ASP A 136 -11.49 -10.77 2.18
N LEU A 137 -10.81 -10.92 3.34
CA LEU A 137 -10.51 -9.80 4.25
C LEU A 137 -9.12 -9.21 4.05
N ILE A 138 -8.18 -9.99 3.51
CA ILE A 138 -6.84 -9.53 3.17
C ILE A 138 -6.79 -9.37 1.65
N PRO A 139 -6.86 -8.15 1.12
CA PRO A 139 -6.93 -7.94 -0.32
C PRO A 139 -5.61 -8.27 -1.02
N PHE A 140 -4.46 -8.00 -0.38
CA PHE A 140 -3.14 -8.17 -1.00
C PHE A 140 -2.86 -9.63 -1.43
N PRO A 141 -2.30 -9.87 -2.64
CA PRO A 141 -1.79 -8.89 -3.62
C PRO A 141 -2.85 -8.40 -4.63
N HIS A 142 -4.13 -8.71 -4.40
CA HIS A 142 -5.24 -8.30 -5.23
C HIS A 142 -5.84 -6.96 -4.77
N GLN A 143 -6.79 -6.44 -5.57
CA GLN A 143 -7.49 -5.21 -5.24
C GLN A 143 -8.50 -5.44 -4.11
N GLY A 144 -8.63 -4.44 -3.24
CA GLY A 144 -9.72 -4.38 -2.29
C GLY A 144 -11.05 -4.02 -2.96
N ARG A 145 -12.09 -3.99 -2.14
CA ARG A 145 -13.48 -3.73 -2.53
C ARG A 145 -14.01 -2.49 -1.84
N VAL A 146 -14.95 -1.82 -2.50
CA VAL A 146 -15.74 -0.75 -1.90
C VAL A 146 -16.90 -1.36 -1.10
N PHE A 147 -17.15 -0.85 0.10
CA PHE A 147 -18.22 -1.27 0.99
C PHE A 147 -19.22 -0.15 1.19
N ILE A 148 -20.50 -0.52 1.09
CA ILE A 148 -21.67 0.35 1.32
C ILE A 148 -22.48 -0.08 2.55
N GLY A 149 -21.82 -0.79 3.47
CA GLY A 149 -22.43 -1.58 4.54
C GLY A 149 -22.22 -3.09 4.36
N PHE A 150 -22.07 -3.52 3.11
CA PHE A 150 -21.65 -4.86 2.68
C PHE A 150 -20.70 -4.71 1.46
N PRO A 151 -19.90 -5.73 1.11
CA PRO A 151 -18.97 -5.64 -0.02
C PRO A 151 -19.74 -5.49 -1.34
N THR A 152 -19.32 -4.53 -2.16
CA THR A 152 -19.79 -4.38 -3.55
C THR A 152 -18.89 -5.17 -4.51
N HIS A 153 -19.31 -5.31 -5.77
CA HIS A 153 -18.44 -5.83 -6.83
C HIS A 153 -17.37 -4.84 -7.28
N GLN A 154 -17.49 -3.58 -6.88
CA GLN A 154 -16.57 -2.52 -7.25
C GLN A 154 -15.24 -2.64 -6.49
N THR A 155 -14.14 -2.80 -7.23
CA THR A 155 -12.80 -2.78 -6.67
C THR A 155 -12.29 -1.36 -6.46
N THR A 156 -11.33 -1.19 -5.55
CA THR A 156 -10.77 0.12 -5.16
C THR A 156 -9.57 0.56 -6.01
N GLY A 157 -9.03 -0.33 -6.84
CA GLY A 157 -7.79 -0.08 -7.57
C GLY A 157 -6.51 -0.37 -6.77
N CYS A 158 -6.56 -0.48 -5.44
CA CYS A 158 -5.38 -0.71 -4.60
C CYS A 158 -5.60 -1.90 -3.67
N CYS A 159 -4.57 -2.33 -2.94
CA CYS A 159 -4.67 -3.47 -2.00
C CYS A 159 -5.31 -3.05 -0.66
N CYS A 160 -6.38 -2.25 -0.70
CA CYS A 160 -7.10 -1.77 0.48
C CYS A 160 -8.60 -1.85 0.26
N HIS A 161 -9.35 -2.37 1.25
CA HIS A 161 -10.80 -2.20 1.26
C HIS A 161 -11.16 -0.80 1.73
N MET A 162 -12.23 -0.22 1.17
CA MET A 162 -12.67 1.13 1.50
C MET A 162 -14.16 1.17 1.77
N ALA A 163 -14.57 1.90 2.81
CA ALA A 163 -15.96 2.02 3.22
C ALA A 163 -16.30 3.47 3.57
N SER A 164 -17.43 3.95 3.06
CA SER A 164 -17.95 5.28 3.41
C SER A 164 -19.45 5.35 3.10
N ARG A 165 -20.05 6.54 3.24
CA ARG A 165 -21.43 6.85 2.84
C ARG A 165 -21.57 7.00 1.32
N PHE A 166 -21.02 6.05 0.57
CA PHE A 166 -21.26 5.96 -0.87
C PHE A 166 -22.74 5.68 -1.11
N ILE A 167 -23.29 6.28 -2.16
CA ILE A 167 -24.66 6.06 -2.60
C ILE A 167 -24.62 5.02 -3.72
N PRO A 168 -25.22 3.85 -3.52
CA PRO A 168 -25.18 2.78 -4.50
C PRO A 168 -26.25 2.93 -5.59
N THR A 169 -26.13 2.12 -6.64
CA THR A 169 -27.22 1.95 -7.62
C THR A 169 -28.43 1.25 -7.01
N VAL A 170 -29.52 1.12 -7.78
CA VAL A 170 -30.76 0.45 -7.34
C VAL A 170 -30.52 -1.01 -6.98
N GLU A 171 -29.67 -1.69 -7.75
CA GLU A 171 -29.28 -3.10 -7.57
C GLU A 171 -28.37 -3.27 -6.34
N ARG A 172 -27.76 -2.19 -5.86
CA ARG A 172 -26.83 -2.14 -4.73
C ARG A 172 -25.57 -2.99 -4.90
N GLU A 173 -25.19 -3.23 -6.15
CA GLU A 173 -24.00 -3.99 -6.53
C GLU A 173 -22.78 -3.10 -6.77
N SER A 174 -23.01 -1.80 -7.02
CA SER A 174 -21.98 -0.82 -7.37
C SER A 174 -22.32 0.59 -6.87
N ILE A 175 -21.37 1.51 -7.01
CA ILE A 175 -21.52 2.93 -6.67
C ILE A 175 -22.21 3.64 -7.83
N ASP A 176 -23.16 4.52 -7.53
CA ASP A 176 -23.89 5.26 -8.56
C ASP A 176 -23.07 6.45 -9.10
N PHE A 177 -22.85 6.45 -10.41
CA PHE A 177 -22.26 7.58 -11.15
C PHE A 177 -23.18 8.17 -12.21
N ALA A 178 -24.41 7.65 -12.35
CA ALA A 178 -25.37 8.03 -13.37
C ALA A 178 -26.15 9.30 -13.00
N ASP A 179 -26.62 9.41 -11.75
CA ASP A 179 -27.26 10.65 -11.29
C ASP A 179 -26.23 11.78 -11.11
N ARG A 180 -26.54 12.97 -11.64
CA ARG A 180 -25.61 14.10 -11.67
C ARG A 180 -25.10 14.51 -10.28
N TYR A 181 -25.98 14.59 -9.29
CA TYR A 181 -25.62 15.05 -7.94
C TYR A 181 -24.95 13.91 -7.18
N ILE A 182 -25.52 12.71 -7.22
CA ILE A 182 -24.96 11.53 -6.55
C ILE A 182 -23.56 11.21 -7.09
N SER A 183 -23.35 11.30 -8.40
CA SER A 183 -22.05 11.09 -9.04
C SER A 183 -20.98 12.02 -8.48
N VAL A 184 -21.31 13.31 -8.27
CA VAL A 184 -20.38 14.28 -7.66
C VAL A 184 -20.11 13.93 -6.20
N TRP A 185 -21.14 13.61 -5.40
CA TRP A 185 -20.99 13.19 -4.00
C TRP A 185 -20.05 11.97 -3.88
N ASN A 186 -20.29 10.95 -4.70
CA ASN A 186 -19.49 9.73 -4.71
C ASN A 186 -18.05 10.00 -5.17
N LYS A 187 -17.84 10.82 -6.21
CA LYS A 187 -16.48 11.21 -6.66
C LYS A 187 -15.72 11.99 -5.58
N GLU A 188 -16.40 12.85 -4.83
CA GLU A 188 -15.79 13.58 -3.71
C GLU A 188 -15.44 12.63 -2.55
N LEU A 189 -16.26 11.61 -2.26
CA LEU A 189 -15.89 10.54 -1.32
C LEU A 189 -14.70 9.71 -1.83
N LEU A 190 -14.64 9.40 -3.13
CA LEU A 190 -13.48 8.72 -3.72
C LEU A 190 -12.20 9.56 -3.57
N ALA A 191 -12.30 10.88 -3.73
CA ALA A 191 -11.20 11.79 -3.45
C ALA A 191 -10.74 11.68 -1.98
N VAL A 192 -11.66 11.60 -1.01
CA VAL A 192 -11.28 11.31 0.39
C VAL A 192 -10.49 10.00 0.49
N GLY A 193 -10.92 8.95 -0.20
CA GLY A 193 -10.21 7.66 -0.19
C GLY A 193 -8.77 7.76 -0.70
N GLY A 194 -8.52 8.52 -1.76
CA GLY A 194 -7.16 8.75 -2.28
C GLY A 194 -6.29 9.55 -1.31
N LEU A 195 -6.85 10.60 -0.70
CA LEU A 195 -6.20 11.39 0.35
C LEU A 195 -5.87 10.52 1.57
N LEU A 196 -6.80 9.69 2.03
CA LEU A 196 -6.58 8.80 3.17
C LEU A 196 -5.52 7.74 2.85
N ALA A 197 -5.54 7.16 1.65
CA ALA A 197 -4.48 6.26 1.19
C ALA A 197 -3.10 6.93 1.23
N ARG A 198 -3.01 8.22 0.85
CA ARG A 198 -1.76 8.97 0.93
C ARG A 198 -1.29 9.20 2.38
N LEU A 199 -2.21 9.45 3.30
CA LEU A 199 -1.89 9.55 4.73
C LEU A 199 -1.35 8.23 5.28
N VAL A 200 -1.96 7.11 4.93
CA VAL A 200 -1.49 5.78 5.37
C VAL A 200 -0.12 5.48 4.79
N TYR A 201 0.09 5.73 3.50
CA TYR A 201 1.39 5.53 2.86
C TYR A 201 2.50 6.36 3.53
N ASN A 202 2.26 7.65 3.76
CA ASN A 202 3.23 8.53 4.42
C ASN A 202 3.54 8.06 5.85
N ASP A 203 2.53 7.66 6.63
CA ASP A 203 2.74 7.14 7.99
C ASP A 203 3.55 5.83 7.99
N GLU A 204 3.35 4.93 7.02
CA GLU A 204 4.21 3.75 6.85
C GLU A 204 5.65 4.14 6.48
N MET A 205 5.85 5.05 5.52
CA MET A 205 7.19 5.48 5.12
C MET A 205 7.92 6.20 6.25
N GLU A 206 7.26 7.04 7.06
CA GLU A 206 7.85 7.73 8.22
C GLU A 206 8.29 6.72 9.28
N GLN A 207 7.49 5.69 9.55
CA GLN A 207 7.84 4.61 10.47
C GLN A 207 9.05 3.82 9.98
N ILE A 208 9.07 3.45 8.70
CA ILE A 208 10.20 2.72 8.08
C ILE A 208 11.45 3.59 8.10
N ALA A 209 11.35 4.89 7.78
CA ALA A 209 12.46 5.82 7.81
C ALA A 209 13.06 5.99 9.22
N ARG A 210 12.23 5.94 10.27
CA ARG A 210 12.71 5.93 11.65
C ARG A 210 13.46 4.64 11.97
N LEU A 211 12.84 3.48 11.71
CA LEU A 211 13.45 2.18 11.99
C LEU A 211 14.74 1.96 11.19
N TYR A 212 14.79 2.41 9.94
CA TYR A 212 15.99 2.31 9.11
C TYR A 212 17.16 3.10 9.74
N ARG A 213 16.90 4.33 10.21
CA ARG A 213 17.93 5.14 10.89
C ARG A 213 18.40 4.52 12.21
N GLU A 214 17.51 3.85 12.93
CA GLU A 214 17.82 3.22 14.22
C GLU A 214 18.56 1.88 14.08
N LEU A 215 18.18 1.05 13.10
CA LEU A 215 18.67 -0.32 12.95
C LEU A 215 19.81 -0.45 11.93
N VAL A 216 19.77 0.32 10.84
CA VAL A 216 20.75 0.26 9.75
C VAL A 216 21.71 1.44 9.80
N GLY A 217 21.19 2.62 10.16
CA GLY A 217 21.97 3.87 10.25
C GLY A 217 21.80 4.77 9.03
N HIS A 218 22.64 5.80 8.96
CA HIS A 218 22.66 6.77 7.87
C HIS A 218 24.08 6.95 7.35
N SER A 219 24.26 6.81 6.04
CA SER A 219 25.51 7.11 5.35
C SER A 219 25.25 7.99 4.13
N ALA A 220 26.14 8.97 3.90
CA ALA A 220 26.13 9.77 2.68
C ALA A 220 26.68 8.98 1.48
N GLU A 221 27.63 8.09 1.72
CA GLU A 221 28.22 7.18 0.74
C GLU A 221 27.82 5.75 1.07
N VAL A 222 27.06 5.11 0.18
CA VAL A 222 26.59 3.74 0.37
C VAL A 222 27.32 2.83 -0.61
N ASP A 223 28.01 1.84 -0.09
CA ASP A 223 28.61 0.79 -0.92
C ASP A 223 27.54 -0.25 -1.32
N LYS A 224 27.12 -0.19 -2.58
CA LYS A 224 26.04 -1.02 -3.13
C LYS A 224 26.50 -2.39 -3.62
N THR A 225 27.81 -2.61 -3.76
CA THR A 225 28.37 -3.91 -4.17
C THR A 225 28.44 -4.89 -3.02
N ILE A 226 28.42 -4.38 -1.78
CA ILE A 226 28.30 -5.20 -0.60
C ILE A 226 26.88 -5.75 -0.58
N VAL A 227 26.75 -6.99 -1.04
CA VAL A 227 25.62 -7.83 -0.68
C VAL A 227 25.73 -8.03 0.81
N GLU A 228 25.09 -7.16 1.59
CA GLU A 228 24.98 -7.27 3.04
C GLU A 228 24.22 -8.56 3.34
N GLY A 229 24.94 -9.67 3.31
CA GLY A 229 24.39 -11.02 3.34
C GLY A 229 23.81 -11.42 4.69
N THR A 230 23.44 -10.49 5.56
CA THR A 230 22.88 -10.77 6.89
C THR A 230 22.33 -9.57 7.66
N ASP A 231 22.15 -8.37 7.07
CA ASP A 231 21.37 -7.34 7.78
C ASP A 231 19.87 -7.64 7.62
N SER A 232 19.41 -8.53 8.49
CA SER A 232 18.01 -8.96 8.56
C SER A 232 17.07 -7.76 8.70
N ALA A 233 17.52 -6.67 9.36
CA ALA A 233 16.72 -5.47 9.53
C ALA A 233 16.57 -4.70 8.22
N LYS A 234 17.66 -4.45 7.48
CA LYS A 234 17.59 -3.75 6.19
C LYS A 234 16.69 -4.48 5.20
N THR A 235 16.89 -5.78 5.01
CA THR A 235 16.06 -6.56 4.07
C THR A 235 14.60 -6.62 4.51
N MET A 236 14.34 -6.76 5.82
CA MET A 236 12.98 -6.68 6.36
C MET A 236 12.31 -5.33 6.02
N LEU A 237 13.01 -4.22 6.24
CA LEU A 237 12.50 -2.88 5.98
C LEU A 237 12.30 -2.61 4.48
N GLU A 238 13.19 -3.12 3.63
CA GLU A 238 13.02 -3.05 2.17
C GLU A 238 11.77 -3.79 1.71
N LYS A 239 11.53 -5.02 2.21
CA LYS A 239 10.30 -5.78 1.94
C LYS A 239 9.06 -5.10 2.47
N ARG A 240 9.13 -4.49 3.66
CA ARG A 240 8.02 -3.71 4.22
C ARG A 240 7.69 -2.49 3.36
N ALA A 241 8.70 -1.78 2.87
CA ALA A 241 8.50 -0.64 1.99
C ALA A 241 7.98 -1.05 0.61
N ALA A 242 8.51 -2.13 0.04
CA ALA A 242 8.03 -2.71 -1.21
C ALA A 242 6.55 -3.11 -1.10
N HIS A 243 6.17 -3.78 -0.02
CA HIS A 243 4.79 -4.12 0.27
C HIS A 243 3.86 -2.90 0.32
N ALA A 244 4.28 -1.82 1.00
CA ALA A 244 3.53 -0.58 1.05
C ALA A 244 3.41 0.06 -0.35
N LEU A 245 4.49 0.15 -1.12
CA LEU A 245 4.46 0.69 -2.48
C LEU A 245 3.50 -0.09 -3.38
N ARG A 246 3.56 -1.43 -3.37
CA ARG A 246 2.64 -2.28 -4.12
C ARG A 246 1.19 -2.08 -3.67
N SER A 247 0.97 -2.00 -2.36
CA SER A 247 -0.37 -1.85 -1.80
C SER A 247 -1.07 -0.57 -2.24
N PHE A 248 -0.30 0.51 -2.45
CA PHE A 248 -0.80 1.82 -2.87
C PHE A 248 -0.49 2.16 -4.33
N THR A 249 -0.03 1.18 -5.13
CA THR A 249 0.04 1.31 -6.58
C THR A 249 -1.33 1.02 -7.15
N PHE A 250 -2.04 2.07 -7.57
CA PHE A 250 -3.39 1.91 -8.11
C PHE A 250 -3.36 1.20 -9.47
N GLN A 251 -4.27 0.26 -9.65
CA GLN A 251 -4.54 -0.49 -10.87
C GLN A 251 -5.95 -0.12 -11.35
N HIS A 252 -6.29 -0.49 -12.58
CA HIS A 252 -7.63 -0.27 -13.11
C HIS A 252 -8.69 -0.96 -12.23
N SER A 253 -9.63 -0.19 -11.68
CA SER A 253 -10.73 -0.74 -10.92
C SER A 253 -11.85 -1.29 -11.82
N THR A 254 -12.56 -2.31 -11.34
CA THR A 254 -13.69 -2.94 -12.04
C THR A 254 -14.95 -2.91 -11.16
N PRO A 255 -16.17 -2.84 -11.72
CA PRO A 255 -16.44 -2.66 -13.15
C PRO A 255 -16.15 -1.23 -13.64
N SER A 256 -16.16 -0.22 -12.77
CA SER A 256 -15.86 1.17 -13.17
C SER A 256 -14.43 1.58 -12.86
N ALA A 257 -13.72 2.07 -13.88
CA ALA A 257 -12.37 2.65 -13.79
C ALA A 257 -12.31 3.96 -12.99
N ILE A 258 -13.45 4.66 -12.89
CA ILE A 258 -13.54 5.99 -12.25
C ILE A 258 -13.09 5.92 -10.79
N VAL A 259 -13.31 4.78 -10.13
CA VAL A 259 -12.94 4.57 -8.73
C VAL A 259 -11.43 4.66 -8.53
N SER A 260 -10.65 3.81 -9.22
CA SER A 260 -9.19 3.85 -9.13
C SER A 260 -8.62 5.16 -9.64
N GLN A 261 -9.18 5.71 -10.72
CA GLN A 261 -8.74 7.00 -11.27
C GLN A 261 -8.86 8.12 -10.23
N LYS A 262 -10.02 8.26 -9.58
CA LYS A 262 -10.25 9.32 -8.58
C LYS A 262 -9.44 9.11 -7.31
N HIS A 263 -9.24 7.86 -6.89
CA HIS A 263 -8.33 7.57 -5.78
C HIS A 263 -6.88 7.93 -6.12
N GLU A 264 -6.39 7.53 -7.29
CA GLU A 264 -5.02 7.75 -7.72
C GLU A 264 -4.69 9.23 -7.94
N GLU A 265 -5.53 9.95 -8.70
CA GLU A 265 -5.42 11.40 -8.89
C GLU A 265 -5.27 12.08 -7.52
N ARG A 266 -6.16 11.74 -6.59
CA ARG A 266 -6.16 12.38 -5.28
C ARG A 266 -5.01 11.92 -4.37
N PHE A 267 -4.54 10.69 -4.52
CA PHE A 267 -3.36 10.20 -3.80
C PHE A 267 -2.13 11.07 -4.09
N PHE A 268 -1.90 11.41 -5.36
CA PHE A 268 -0.76 12.25 -5.74
C PHE A 268 -0.98 13.74 -5.44
N GLU A 269 -2.18 14.28 -5.66
CA GLU A 269 -2.47 15.71 -5.46
C GLU A 269 -2.67 16.13 -4.00
N SER A 270 -2.85 15.16 -3.09
CA SER A 270 -3.19 15.45 -1.69
C SER A 270 -2.02 15.90 -0.83
N CYS A 271 -0.77 15.82 -1.32
CA CYS A 271 0.43 16.20 -0.59
C CYS A 271 1.33 17.09 -1.45
N LYS A 272 1.83 18.20 -0.88
CA LYS A 272 2.80 19.09 -1.54
C LYS A 272 4.20 18.48 -1.63
N LEU A 273 4.52 17.57 -0.71
CA LEU A 273 5.80 16.87 -0.71
C LEU A 273 5.76 15.69 -1.69
N PRO A 274 6.85 15.41 -2.41
CA PRO A 274 6.93 14.24 -3.28
C PRO A 274 6.67 12.93 -2.53
N LEU A 275 6.42 11.85 -3.27
CA LEU A 275 6.37 10.51 -2.69
C LEU A 275 7.73 10.17 -2.07
N GLU A 276 7.74 9.46 -0.95
CA GLU A 276 8.96 8.89 -0.37
C GLU A 276 9.04 7.41 -0.75
N ILE A 277 10.21 6.90 -1.09
CA ILE A 277 10.42 5.53 -1.54
C ILE A 277 11.69 4.96 -0.92
N MET A 278 11.74 3.64 -0.71
CA MET A 278 12.94 2.94 -0.26
C MET A 278 14.02 2.93 -1.35
N THR A 279 15.25 3.21 -0.94
CA THR A 279 16.45 3.30 -1.78
C THR A 279 17.66 2.70 -1.06
N SER A 280 18.80 2.66 -1.76
CA SER A 280 20.10 2.31 -1.16
C SER A 280 20.49 3.20 0.03
N HIS A 281 19.95 4.43 0.12
CA HIS A 281 20.17 5.37 1.23
C HIS A 281 18.99 5.44 2.21
N GLY A 282 18.21 4.36 2.31
CA GLY A 282 16.98 4.30 3.09
C GLY A 282 15.81 5.01 2.40
N ILE A 283 14.86 5.53 3.18
CA ILE A 283 13.71 6.25 2.64
C ILE A 283 14.15 7.62 2.10
N GLN A 284 13.93 7.86 0.81
CA GLN A 284 14.29 9.10 0.13
C GLN A 284 13.11 9.63 -0.70
N SER A 285 13.12 10.94 -0.94
CA SER A 285 12.17 11.57 -1.86
C SER A 285 12.34 11.01 -3.27
N ILE A 286 11.24 10.62 -3.91
CA ILE A 286 11.21 10.04 -5.26
C ILE A 286 11.91 10.92 -6.30
N SER A 287 11.87 12.25 -6.13
CA SER A 287 12.55 13.20 -7.02
C SER A 287 14.08 13.11 -6.98
N LYS A 288 14.64 12.60 -5.87
CA LYS A 288 16.09 12.36 -5.69
C LYS A 288 16.48 10.92 -6.01
N THR A 289 15.52 10.01 -6.12
CA THR A 289 15.73 8.59 -6.38
C THR A 289 15.94 8.36 -7.88
N ARG A 290 16.77 7.35 -8.20
CA ARG A 290 16.97 6.87 -9.57
C ARG A 290 16.67 5.39 -9.71
N THR A 291 16.08 5.00 -10.83
CA THR A 291 16.08 3.59 -11.26
C THR A 291 17.41 3.27 -11.92
N VAL A 292 17.87 2.04 -11.72
CA VAL A 292 18.99 1.45 -12.45
C VAL A 292 18.45 0.60 -13.61
N PRO A 293 19.29 0.28 -14.62
CA PRO A 293 18.92 -0.66 -15.67
C PRO A 293 18.39 -1.98 -15.13
N ASP A 294 17.59 -2.69 -15.94
CA ASP A 294 16.96 -3.93 -15.50
C ASP A 294 18.00 -5.02 -15.22
N SER A 295 18.18 -5.34 -13.94
CA SER A 295 19.13 -6.36 -13.48
C SER A 295 18.76 -7.79 -13.93
N THR A 296 17.60 -7.99 -14.55
CA THR A 296 17.21 -9.30 -15.12
C THR A 296 17.68 -9.54 -16.55
N SER A 297 18.04 -8.48 -17.28
CA SER A 297 18.74 -8.61 -18.57
C SER A 297 20.24 -8.77 -18.33
N LEU A 298 20.93 -9.61 -19.11
CA LEU A 298 22.39 -9.77 -19.00
C LEU A 298 23.11 -8.42 -19.11
N THR A 299 22.75 -7.60 -20.10
CA THR A 299 23.33 -6.28 -20.31
C THR A 299 22.98 -5.33 -19.14
N GLY A 300 21.74 -5.35 -18.67
CA GLY A 300 21.32 -4.49 -17.56
C GLY A 300 21.96 -4.86 -16.23
N HIS A 301 22.20 -6.15 -15.98
CA HIS A 301 22.94 -6.64 -14.82
C HIS A 301 24.38 -6.11 -14.81
N VAL A 302 25.12 -6.28 -15.91
CA VAL A 302 26.51 -5.81 -16.01
C VAL A 302 26.60 -4.30 -15.80
N ILE A 303 25.73 -3.53 -16.47
CA ILE A 303 25.71 -2.07 -16.32
C ILE A 303 25.37 -1.67 -14.87
N THR A 304 24.42 -2.36 -14.22
CA THR A 304 24.04 -2.08 -12.84
C THR A 304 25.20 -2.37 -11.87
N GLU A 305 25.91 -3.47 -12.06
CA GLU A 305 27.09 -3.82 -11.24
C GLU A 305 28.21 -2.77 -11.38
N LEU A 306 28.45 -2.30 -12.61
CA LEU A 306 29.40 -1.20 -12.85
C LEU A 306 28.95 0.09 -12.15
N LEU A 307 27.68 0.48 -12.29
CA LEU A 307 27.12 1.66 -11.63
C LEU A 307 27.19 1.56 -10.11
N ASP A 308 26.82 0.43 -9.53
CA ASP A 308 26.86 0.20 -8.07
C ASP A 308 28.29 0.23 -7.52
N THR A 309 29.29 -0.06 -8.36
CA THR A 309 30.71 0.01 -8.00
C THR A 309 31.17 1.44 -7.75
N PHE A 310 30.73 2.44 -8.52
CA PHE A 310 31.24 3.82 -8.38
C PHE A 310 30.19 4.88 -7.99
N ILE A 311 28.88 4.60 -8.09
CA ILE A 311 27.83 5.53 -7.66
C ILE A 311 27.47 5.27 -6.19
N LYS A 312 28.03 6.07 -5.27
CA LYS A 312 27.85 5.92 -3.82
C LYS A 312 26.98 6.99 -3.19
N THR A 313 26.89 8.19 -3.78
CA THR A 313 26.14 9.32 -3.19
C THR A 313 24.69 9.43 -3.66
N ILE A 314 24.36 8.78 -4.80
CA ILE A 314 23.06 8.92 -5.45
C ILE A 314 22.13 7.79 -5.01
N PRO A 315 20.95 8.11 -4.44
CA PRO A 315 19.96 7.11 -4.06
C PRO A 315 19.41 6.36 -5.27
N THR A 316 19.61 5.06 -5.28
CA THR A 316 19.09 4.14 -6.30
C THR A 316 18.06 3.20 -5.69
N VAL A 317 17.09 2.75 -6.49
CA VAL A 317 16.15 1.69 -6.10
C VAL A 317 16.93 0.43 -5.74
N THR A 318 16.60 -0.21 -4.62
CA THR A 318 17.27 -1.44 -4.18
C THR A 318 16.84 -2.65 -5.02
N PRO A 319 17.65 -3.72 -5.09
CA PRO A 319 17.28 -4.94 -5.80
C PRO A 319 15.94 -5.54 -5.32
N VAL A 320 15.67 -5.50 -4.02
CA VAL A 320 14.40 -6.00 -3.44
C VAL A 320 13.21 -5.20 -3.96
N VAL A 321 13.29 -3.87 -3.92
CA VAL A 321 12.21 -2.99 -4.40
C VAL A 321 12.04 -3.15 -5.91
N PHE A 322 13.12 -3.27 -6.67
CA PHE A 322 13.07 -3.49 -8.11
C PHE A 322 12.35 -4.79 -8.47
N GLN A 323 12.69 -5.90 -7.79
CA GLN A 323 12.08 -7.20 -8.02
C GLN A 323 10.61 -7.24 -7.60
N GLU A 324 10.27 -6.71 -6.43
CA GLU A 324 8.90 -6.79 -5.90
C GLU A 324 7.96 -5.75 -6.53
N CYS A 325 8.46 -4.60 -6.98
CA CYS A 325 7.65 -3.45 -7.38
C CYS A 325 7.83 -3.04 -8.84
N ARG A 326 8.21 -3.95 -9.74
CA ARG A 326 8.47 -3.63 -11.17
C ARG A 326 7.33 -2.84 -11.83
N GLU A 327 6.08 -3.28 -11.68
CA GLU A 327 4.92 -2.57 -12.23
C GLU A 327 4.75 -1.16 -11.65
N SER A 328 4.94 -1.00 -10.34
CA SER A 328 4.90 0.29 -9.66
C SER A 328 5.96 1.24 -10.17
N LEU A 329 7.20 0.76 -10.32
CA LEU A 329 8.33 1.57 -10.80
C LEU A 329 8.12 2.00 -12.26
N THR A 330 7.65 1.08 -13.12
CA THR A 330 7.28 1.40 -14.51
C THR A 330 6.19 2.48 -14.54
N LYS A 331 5.16 2.33 -13.71
CA LYS A 331 4.07 3.32 -13.63
C LYS A 331 4.57 4.69 -13.15
N LEU A 332 5.35 4.74 -12.08
CA LEU A 332 5.93 5.98 -11.55
C LEU A 332 6.87 6.68 -12.55
N THR A 333 7.58 5.89 -13.36
CA THR A 333 8.44 6.40 -14.44
C THR A 333 7.59 6.97 -15.58
N GLY A 334 6.52 6.27 -15.97
CA GLY A 334 5.56 6.75 -16.97
C GLY A 334 4.81 8.02 -16.55
N LEU A 335 4.64 8.24 -15.24
CA LEU A 335 4.10 9.49 -14.67
C LEU A 335 5.16 10.60 -14.52
N HIS A 336 6.41 10.36 -14.94
CA HIS A 336 7.55 11.28 -14.78
C HIS A 336 7.85 11.67 -13.32
N LEU A 337 7.44 10.84 -12.35
CA LEU A 337 7.75 11.05 -10.93
C LEU A 337 9.09 10.44 -10.53
N LEU A 338 9.52 9.40 -11.24
CA LEU A 338 10.77 8.67 -11.06
C LEU A 338 11.57 8.69 -12.36
N SER A 339 12.89 8.85 -12.27
CA SER A 339 13.77 8.95 -13.43
C SER A 339 14.84 7.88 -13.43
N PRO A 340 15.25 7.37 -14.60
CA PRO A 340 16.44 6.53 -14.71
C PRO A 340 17.70 7.33 -14.39
N LEU A 341 18.71 6.65 -13.84
CA LEU A 341 20.04 7.22 -13.61
C LEU A 341 20.63 7.65 -14.95
N GLY A 342 20.96 8.94 -15.08
CA GLY A 342 21.50 9.52 -16.30
C GLY A 342 22.91 10.10 -16.15
N LEU A 343 23.47 10.60 -17.25
CA LEU A 343 24.80 11.21 -17.27
C LEU A 343 24.95 12.38 -16.29
N GLN A 344 23.91 13.18 -16.10
CA GLN A 344 23.93 14.30 -15.14
C GLN A 344 24.08 13.81 -13.69
N ASP A 345 23.50 12.66 -13.37
CA ASP A 345 23.69 12.02 -12.07
C ASP A 345 25.14 11.54 -11.93
N VAL A 346 25.71 10.91 -12.97
CA VAL A 346 27.14 10.51 -12.97
C VAL A 346 28.07 11.70 -12.77
N LEU A 347 27.86 12.80 -13.49
CA LEU A 347 28.66 14.02 -13.32
C LEU A 347 28.52 14.58 -11.89
N LYS A 348 27.34 14.47 -11.29
CA LYS A 348 27.13 14.86 -9.90
C LYS A 348 27.91 13.97 -8.92
N GLU A 349 27.97 12.66 -9.15
CA GLU A 349 28.80 11.75 -8.34
C GLU A 349 30.29 12.15 -8.44
N LEU A 350 30.79 12.36 -9.65
CA LEU A 350 32.19 12.71 -9.91
C LEU A 350 32.58 14.07 -9.31
N ASN A 351 31.63 15.01 -9.23
CA ASN A 351 31.84 16.30 -8.57
C ASN A 351 31.76 16.21 -7.04
N ALA A 352 31.06 15.21 -6.50
CA ALA A 352 30.86 15.08 -5.06
C ALA A 352 32.06 14.43 -4.36
N ARG A 353 32.75 13.49 -5.02
CA ARG A 353 33.89 12.77 -4.44
C ARG A 353 34.89 12.30 -5.50
N SER A 354 36.13 12.05 -5.07
CA SER A 354 37.13 11.38 -5.91
C SER A 354 36.92 9.87 -5.92
N LEU A 355 37.07 9.26 -7.11
CA LEU A 355 36.97 7.81 -7.28
C LEU A 355 38.28 7.10 -6.89
N LYS A 356 38.16 5.94 -6.26
CA LYS A 356 39.26 4.99 -6.08
C LYS A 356 39.65 4.36 -7.42
N PRO A 357 40.85 3.76 -7.56
CA PRO A 357 41.28 3.16 -8.82
C PRO A 357 40.29 2.14 -9.41
N GLU A 358 39.71 1.28 -8.56
CA GLU A 358 38.72 0.27 -8.98
C GLU A 358 37.41 0.91 -9.47
N GLU A 359 36.95 1.95 -8.77
CA GLU A 359 35.75 2.71 -9.13
C GLU A 359 35.95 3.49 -10.43
N MET A 360 37.14 4.04 -10.66
CA MET A 360 37.51 4.70 -11.91
C MET A 360 37.48 3.73 -13.09
N VAL A 361 38.02 2.52 -12.90
CA VAL A 361 37.95 1.47 -13.93
C VAL A 361 36.49 1.10 -14.23
N ALA A 362 35.64 0.95 -13.21
CA ALA A 362 34.23 0.68 -13.40
C ALA A 362 33.50 1.82 -14.14
N CYS A 363 33.78 3.08 -13.79
CA CYS A 363 33.24 4.26 -14.48
C CYS A 363 33.64 4.30 -15.96
N MET A 364 34.90 3.99 -16.29
CA MET A 364 35.37 3.99 -17.67
C MET A 364 34.78 2.83 -18.48
N LYS A 365 34.61 1.64 -17.87
CA LYS A 365 33.91 0.51 -18.51
C LYS A 365 32.45 0.86 -18.80
N TRP A 366 31.75 1.44 -17.83
CA TRP A 366 30.37 1.89 -17.98
C TRP A 366 30.20 2.92 -19.12
N TRP A 367 31.22 3.75 -19.38
CA TRP A 367 31.16 4.72 -20.47
C TRP A 367 31.34 4.11 -21.86
N ILE A 368 32.00 2.94 -21.95
CA ILE A 368 32.31 2.27 -23.23
C ILE A 368 31.23 1.25 -23.59
N GLU A 369 30.66 0.56 -22.60
CA GLU A 369 29.55 -0.40 -22.74
C GLU A 369 28.20 0.31 -22.96
#